data_AF-A0A368HB13-F1
#
_entry.id   AF-A0A368HB13-F1
#
_cell.length_a   1.000
_cell.length_b   1.000
_cell.length_c   1.000
_cell.angle_alpha   90.00
_cell.angle_beta   90.00
_cell.angle_gamma   90.00
#
_symmetry.space_group_name_H-M   'P 1'
#
loop_
_entity.id
_entity.type
_entity.pdbx_description
1 polymer ?
#
loop_
_entity_poly.entity_id
_entity_poly.type
_entity_poly.pdbx_seq_one_letter_code
_entity_poly.pdbx_strand_id
1 'polypeptide(L)'
;MFSILALATHILANVTEAAKMVDGSDLAPSNKVRQIRIAGDLMLGGVFPVHTKSQNPDEPCGEIAETRGVHRVEAMLYALDQINAQKDFLRGYKLGALILDSCSNPAYALNQSLEFVRDMIGSSDASDYVCSDGSDPRTRSINKKKNVVAVVGASYSSVTVQIANLLRLFRIVQVSPASTNADLSDKSRFEYFARTVPSDDYQAMAMVEIAVRFKWTYVSLVYSADEYGELGADAFKKEARKKGICIAIEERIQNKKESFVESIDNLVKKLQPDKKVGARVVVLFVGTEYVPELLKHTAERMKLSAGYSKKKIIW
;
A
#
# COMPACT_ATOMS: atom_id res chain seq x y z
N MET A 1 -31.63 1.05 -44.01
CA MET A 1 -31.45 0.91 -42.54
C MET A 1 -31.11 -0.55 -42.18
N PHE A 2 -30.14 -1.17 -42.86
CA PHE A 2 -29.75 -2.58 -42.63
C PHE A 2 -28.23 -2.83 -42.64
N SER A 3 -27.38 -1.80 -42.76
CA SER A 3 -25.91 -1.97 -42.82
C SER A 3 -25.16 -1.64 -41.52
N ILE A 4 -25.83 -1.02 -40.53
CA ILE A 4 -25.19 -0.65 -39.25
C ILE A 4 -25.32 -1.78 -38.21
N LEU A 5 -26.42 -2.55 -38.26
CA LEU A 5 -26.65 -3.67 -37.35
C LEU A 5 -25.72 -4.87 -37.63
N ALA A 6 -25.37 -5.10 -38.89
CA ALA A 6 -24.47 -6.19 -39.30
C ALA A 6 -23.00 -5.94 -38.93
N LEU A 7 -22.58 -4.67 -38.88
CA LEU A 7 -21.23 -4.30 -38.44
C LEU A 7 -21.08 -4.45 -36.91
N ALA A 8 -22.12 -4.09 -36.16
CA ALA A 8 -22.13 -4.23 -34.71
C ALA A 8 -22.09 -5.69 -34.25
N THR A 9 -22.76 -6.61 -34.95
CA THR A 9 -22.75 -8.04 -34.61
C THR A 9 -21.42 -8.72 -34.94
N HIS A 10 -20.72 -8.31 -36.00
CA HIS A 10 -19.37 -8.79 -36.30
C HIS A 10 -18.32 -8.29 -35.30
N ILE A 11 -18.43 -7.05 -34.81
CA ILE A 11 -17.52 -6.52 -33.80
C ILE A 11 -17.73 -7.23 -32.44
N LEU A 12 -18.98 -7.49 -32.05
CA LEU A 12 -19.30 -8.23 -30.82
C LEU A 12 -18.88 -9.71 -30.89
N ALA A 13 -19.02 -10.36 -32.04
CA ALA A 13 -18.53 -11.72 -32.26
C ALA A 13 -17.00 -11.81 -32.14
N ASN A 14 -16.25 -10.89 -32.75
CA ASN A 14 -14.78 -10.87 -32.64
C ASN A 14 -14.28 -10.53 -31.23
N VAL A 15 -14.99 -9.70 -30.45
CA VAL A 15 -14.60 -9.41 -29.05
C VAL A 15 -14.85 -10.63 -28.16
N THR A 16 -15.90 -11.41 -28.41
CA THR A 16 -16.18 -12.64 -27.65
C THR A 16 -15.28 -13.81 -28.04
N GLU A 17 -14.82 -13.86 -29.29
CA GLU A 17 -13.86 -14.85 -29.76
C GLU A 17 -12.43 -14.51 -29.31
N ALA A 18 -12.06 -13.22 -29.28
CA ALA A 18 -10.83 -12.75 -28.65
C ALA A 18 -10.80 -12.97 -27.13
N ALA A 19 -11.96 -12.85 -26.45
CA ALA A 19 -12.08 -13.18 -25.02
C ALA A 19 -11.93 -14.70 -24.76
N LYS A 20 -12.33 -15.56 -25.70
CA LYS A 20 -12.15 -17.02 -25.59
C LYS A 20 -10.75 -17.50 -25.92
N MET A 21 -9.97 -16.78 -26.73
CA MET A 21 -8.56 -17.11 -26.98
C MET A 21 -7.62 -16.75 -25.80
N VAL A 22 -8.14 -16.10 -24.74
CA VAL A 22 -7.40 -15.84 -23.49
C VAL A 22 -7.59 -16.97 -22.46
N ASP A 23 -8.61 -17.82 -22.63
CA ASP A 23 -9.07 -18.76 -21.58
C ASP A 23 -8.83 -20.25 -21.90
N GLY A 24 -7.93 -20.53 -22.85
CA GLY A 24 -7.69 -21.87 -23.39
C GLY A 24 -6.24 -22.30 -23.36
N SER A 25 -5.66 -22.45 -22.17
CA SER A 25 -4.49 -23.31 -21.99
C SER A 25 -4.47 -23.85 -20.57
N ASP A 26 -4.70 -25.16 -20.44
CA ASP A 26 -4.39 -25.96 -19.27
C ASP A 26 -2.91 -25.76 -18.90
N LEU A 27 -2.68 -24.90 -17.93
CA LEU A 27 -1.41 -24.73 -17.26
C LEU A 27 -1.69 -24.94 -15.78
N ALA A 28 -1.10 -26.00 -15.21
CA ALA A 28 -0.97 -26.18 -13.78
C ALA A 28 -0.66 -24.83 -13.10
N PRO A 29 -1.19 -24.53 -11.89
CA PRO A 29 -1.02 -23.23 -11.27
C PRO A 29 0.46 -23.04 -10.88
N SER A 30 1.26 -22.57 -11.84
CA SER A 30 2.55 -21.99 -11.53
C SER A 30 2.26 -20.72 -10.74
N ASN A 31 2.90 -20.54 -9.58
CA ASN A 31 2.95 -19.29 -8.83
C ASN A 31 3.39 -18.14 -9.76
N LYS A 32 2.48 -17.56 -10.54
CA LYS A 32 2.76 -16.43 -11.41
C LYS A 32 2.79 -15.20 -10.51
N VAL A 33 4.00 -14.74 -10.19
CA VAL A 33 4.24 -13.41 -9.65
C VAL A 33 3.52 -12.40 -10.55
N ARG A 34 2.49 -11.74 -10.02
CA ARG A 34 1.74 -10.71 -10.74
C ARG A 34 2.58 -9.44 -10.74
N GLN A 35 3.38 -9.27 -11.79
CA GLN A 35 4.28 -8.12 -11.97
C GLN A 35 4.09 -7.44 -13.31
N ILE A 36 4.39 -6.13 -13.34
CA ILE A 36 4.50 -5.34 -14.58
C ILE A 36 5.97 -5.04 -14.80
N ARG A 37 6.46 -5.29 -16.01
CA ARG A 37 7.85 -5.00 -16.39
C ARG A 37 7.90 -4.13 -17.64
N ILE A 38 8.54 -2.98 -17.54
CA ILE A 38 8.78 -2.04 -18.64
C ILE A 38 10.28 -1.91 -18.83
N ALA A 39 10.74 -2.15 -20.06
CA ALA A 39 12.14 -2.02 -20.40
C ALA A 39 12.60 -0.56 -20.39
N GLY A 40 13.75 -0.31 -19.78
CA GLY A 40 14.47 0.97 -19.84
C GLY A 40 15.94 0.73 -19.49
N ASP A 41 16.77 1.76 -19.49
CA ASP A 41 18.20 1.76 -19.13
C ASP A 41 18.47 1.71 -17.65
N LEU A 42 17.57 2.30 -16.88
CA LEU A 42 17.57 2.28 -15.43
C LEU A 42 16.22 1.73 -14.98
N MET A 43 16.21 0.70 -14.15
CA MET A 43 14.97 0.08 -13.68
C MET A 43 14.55 0.68 -12.34
N LEU A 44 13.34 1.21 -12.26
CA LEU A 44 12.71 1.61 -11.00
C LEU A 44 11.77 0.50 -10.50
N GLY A 45 11.90 0.13 -9.23
CA GLY A 45 10.94 -0.74 -8.57
C GLY A 45 9.69 0.04 -8.19
N GLY A 46 8.53 -0.60 -8.23
CA GLY A 46 7.27 -0.06 -7.71
C GLY A 46 6.59 -1.09 -6.83
N VAL A 47 6.10 -0.69 -5.66
CA VAL A 47 5.29 -1.57 -4.81
C VAL A 47 3.99 -0.89 -4.43
N PHE A 48 2.88 -1.43 -4.94
CA PHE A 48 1.55 -0.86 -4.74
C PHE A 48 0.58 -1.89 -4.16
N PRO A 49 -0.44 -1.49 -3.39
CA PRO A 49 -1.49 -2.38 -2.92
C PRO A 49 -2.54 -2.55 -4.00
N VAL A 50 -2.23 -3.31 -5.07
CA VAL A 50 -3.18 -3.54 -6.18
C VAL A 50 -4.37 -4.35 -5.70
N HIS A 51 -4.14 -5.28 -4.77
CA HIS A 51 -5.20 -5.98 -4.06
C HIS A 51 -5.22 -5.66 -2.56
N THR A 52 -6.39 -5.81 -1.97
CA THR A 52 -6.59 -5.83 -0.52
C THR A 52 -5.98 -7.10 0.08
N LYS A 53 -5.83 -7.12 1.40
CA LYS A 53 -5.37 -8.32 2.11
C LYS A 53 -6.51 -9.34 2.14
N SER A 54 -6.23 -10.54 1.63
CA SER A 54 -7.17 -11.65 1.71
C SER A 54 -7.34 -12.15 3.16
N GLN A 55 -8.52 -12.72 3.44
CA GLN A 55 -8.80 -13.43 4.68
C GLN A 55 -8.44 -14.92 4.58
N ASN A 56 -8.25 -15.44 3.37
CA ASN A 56 -7.86 -16.83 3.14
C ASN A 56 -6.33 -16.97 3.28
N PRO A 57 -5.82 -17.84 4.18
CA PRO A 57 -4.39 -18.07 4.32
C PRO A 57 -3.71 -18.58 3.03
N ASP A 58 -4.43 -19.30 2.18
CA ASP A 58 -3.89 -19.93 0.97
C ASP A 58 -3.81 -18.95 -0.23
N GLU A 59 -4.53 -17.82 -0.15
CA GLU A 59 -4.55 -16.81 -1.20
C GLU A 59 -4.12 -15.46 -0.61
N PRO A 60 -2.94 -14.92 -0.93
CA PRO A 60 -2.42 -13.73 -0.25
C PRO A 60 -3.15 -12.42 -0.60
N CYS A 61 -3.89 -12.40 -1.70
CA CYS A 61 -4.46 -11.21 -2.32
C CYS A 61 -5.98 -11.31 -2.38
N GLY A 62 -6.68 -10.29 -1.92
CA GLY A 62 -8.14 -10.20 -1.94
C GLY A 62 -8.66 -9.47 -3.18
N GLU A 63 -9.68 -8.64 -3.00
CA GLU A 63 -10.27 -7.82 -4.06
C GLU A 63 -9.31 -6.73 -4.56
N ILE A 64 -9.49 -6.29 -5.82
CA ILE A 64 -8.73 -5.19 -6.41
C ILE A 64 -9.06 -3.88 -5.68
N ALA A 65 -8.01 -3.17 -5.27
CA ALA A 65 -8.10 -1.83 -4.70
C ALA A 65 -7.93 -0.78 -5.81
N GLU A 66 -9.02 -0.35 -6.43
CA GLU A 66 -9.01 0.57 -7.59
C GLU A 66 -8.25 1.87 -7.29
N THR A 67 -8.62 2.59 -6.22
CA THR A 67 -8.12 3.94 -5.95
C THR A 67 -6.71 3.98 -5.36
N ARG A 68 -6.36 2.98 -4.54
CA ARG A 68 -5.07 2.93 -3.82
C ARG A 68 -4.04 2.04 -4.50
N GLY A 69 -4.51 1.10 -5.29
CA GLY A 69 -3.73 0.16 -6.05
C GLY A 69 -3.58 0.62 -7.48
N VAL A 70 -4.62 0.35 -8.30
CA VAL A 70 -4.58 0.54 -9.76
C VAL A 70 -4.26 1.98 -10.13
N HIS A 71 -4.92 2.98 -9.53
CA HIS A 71 -4.63 4.39 -9.83
C HIS A 71 -3.18 4.78 -9.52
N ARG A 72 -2.55 4.18 -8.50
CA ARG A 72 -1.15 4.48 -8.15
C ARG A 72 -0.17 3.79 -9.08
N VAL A 73 -0.50 2.59 -9.55
CA VAL A 73 0.25 1.92 -10.63
C VAL A 73 0.21 2.78 -11.88
N GLU A 74 -0.98 3.17 -12.34
CA GLU A 74 -1.14 4.04 -13.51
C GLU A 74 -0.46 5.40 -13.33
N ALA A 75 -0.49 5.98 -12.12
CA ALA A 75 0.23 7.22 -11.83
C ALA A 75 1.76 7.06 -11.97
N MET A 76 2.33 5.93 -11.55
CA MET A 76 3.75 5.64 -11.76
C MET A 76 4.06 5.46 -13.26
N LEU A 77 3.21 4.74 -13.99
CA LEU A 77 3.36 4.54 -15.43
C LEU A 77 3.31 5.87 -16.18
N TYR A 78 2.31 6.69 -15.88
CA TYR A 78 2.18 8.04 -16.42
C TYR A 78 3.41 8.89 -16.11
N ALA A 79 3.91 8.88 -14.86
CA ALA A 79 5.10 9.65 -14.50
C ALA A 79 6.34 9.19 -15.28
N LEU A 80 6.50 7.89 -15.52
CA LEU A 80 7.59 7.36 -16.34
C LEU A 80 7.49 7.84 -17.79
N ASP A 81 6.29 7.85 -18.37
CA ASP A 81 6.07 8.36 -19.73
C ASP A 81 6.39 9.85 -19.83
N GLN A 82 5.94 10.65 -18.85
CA GLN A 82 6.24 12.08 -18.82
C GLN A 82 7.75 12.35 -18.68
N ILE A 83 8.45 11.59 -17.85
CA ILE A 83 9.90 11.75 -17.65
C ILE A 83 10.67 11.31 -18.90
N ASN A 84 10.31 10.17 -19.49
CA ASN A 84 10.99 9.64 -20.67
C ASN A 84 10.77 10.51 -21.93
N ALA A 85 9.69 11.30 -21.96
CA ALA A 85 9.46 12.27 -23.03
C ALA A 85 10.35 13.53 -22.92
N GLN A 86 10.93 13.82 -21.74
CA GLN A 86 11.78 14.99 -21.52
C GLN A 86 13.20 14.73 -22.03
N LYS A 87 13.63 15.48 -23.05
CA LYS A 87 14.96 15.34 -23.64
C LYS A 87 16.09 15.85 -22.74
N ASP A 88 15.81 16.84 -21.89
CA ASP A 88 16.84 17.57 -21.14
C ASP A 88 17.09 17.03 -19.74
N PHE A 89 16.17 16.21 -19.19
CA PHE A 89 16.24 15.73 -17.81
C PHE A 89 17.18 14.52 -17.67
N LEU A 90 16.93 13.44 -18.43
CA LEU A 90 17.73 12.20 -18.36
C LEU A 90 18.79 12.08 -19.45
N ARG A 91 18.92 13.07 -20.34
CA ARG A 91 20.01 13.21 -21.34
C ARG A 91 20.38 11.89 -22.05
N GLY A 92 19.38 11.20 -22.61
CA GLY A 92 19.58 9.99 -23.41
C GLY A 92 19.37 8.65 -22.67
N TYR A 93 19.03 8.66 -21.38
CA TYR A 93 18.64 7.46 -20.64
C TYR A 93 17.12 7.32 -20.57
N LYS A 94 16.61 6.09 -20.74
CA LYS A 94 15.21 5.75 -20.52
C LYS A 94 15.00 5.08 -19.16
N LEU A 95 13.99 5.49 -18.39
CA LEU A 95 13.54 4.76 -17.20
C LEU A 95 12.64 3.60 -17.60
N GLY A 96 12.92 2.44 -17.02
CA GLY A 96 12.07 1.27 -17.02
C GLY A 96 11.46 1.05 -15.64
N ALA A 97 10.61 0.04 -15.52
CA ALA A 97 9.94 -0.28 -14.26
C ALA A 97 9.79 -1.77 -14.02
N LEU A 98 9.84 -2.15 -12.74
CA LEU A 98 9.42 -3.44 -12.24
C LEU A 98 8.41 -3.18 -11.11
N ILE A 99 7.13 -3.36 -11.38
CA ILE A 99 6.05 -3.07 -10.44
C ILE A 99 5.51 -4.38 -9.89
N LEU A 100 5.44 -4.46 -8.56
CA LEU A 100 5.00 -5.61 -7.80
C LEU A 100 3.76 -5.25 -6.98
N ASP A 101 2.87 -6.22 -6.83
CA ASP A 101 1.75 -6.10 -5.92
C ASP A 101 2.15 -6.47 -4.49
N SER A 102 1.79 -5.63 -3.52
CA SER A 102 1.97 -5.91 -2.10
C SER A 102 0.81 -6.69 -1.48
N CYS A 103 -0.35 -6.73 -2.14
CA CYS A 103 -1.59 -7.31 -1.63
C CYS A 103 -1.95 -6.83 -0.21
N SER A 104 -1.53 -5.62 0.13
CA SER A 104 -1.68 -5.02 1.47
C SER A 104 -1.20 -5.95 2.60
N ASN A 105 -0.23 -6.83 2.31
CA ASN A 105 0.24 -7.87 3.21
C ASN A 105 1.78 -7.79 3.37
N PRO A 106 2.30 -7.46 4.56
CA PRO A 106 3.74 -7.28 4.77
C PRO A 106 4.59 -8.51 4.42
N ALA A 107 4.13 -9.72 4.75
CA ALA A 107 4.88 -10.95 4.50
C ALA A 107 4.92 -11.28 2.99
N TYR A 108 3.78 -11.14 2.31
CA TYR A 108 3.70 -11.36 0.87
C TYR A 108 4.56 -10.34 0.11
N ALA A 109 4.44 -9.05 0.45
CA ALA A 109 5.18 -7.98 -0.20
C ALA A 109 6.70 -8.11 -0.02
N LEU A 110 7.16 -8.55 1.15
CA LEU A 110 8.58 -8.86 1.39
C LEU A 110 9.06 -9.97 0.45
N ASN A 111 8.29 -11.06 0.32
CA ASN A 111 8.63 -12.16 -0.57
C ASN A 111 8.67 -11.71 -2.04
N GLN A 112 7.70 -10.89 -2.49
CA GLN A 112 7.73 -10.32 -3.84
C GLN A 112 8.95 -9.42 -4.05
N SER A 113 9.30 -8.59 -3.06
CA SER A 113 10.41 -7.63 -3.16
C SER A 113 11.78 -8.30 -3.31
N LEU A 114 11.90 -9.61 -3.10
CA LEU A 114 13.09 -10.37 -3.49
C LEU A 114 13.38 -10.26 -4.99
N GLU A 115 12.37 -10.05 -5.85
CA GLU A 115 12.55 -9.76 -7.28
C GLU A 115 13.44 -8.55 -7.55
N PHE A 116 13.43 -7.53 -6.68
CA PHE A 116 14.27 -6.34 -6.86
C PHE A 116 15.76 -6.62 -6.70
N VAL A 117 16.10 -7.66 -5.93
CA VAL A 117 17.48 -7.98 -5.53
C VAL A 117 17.97 -9.30 -6.13
N ARG A 118 17.08 -10.06 -6.79
CA ARG A 118 17.39 -11.37 -7.42
C ARG A 118 18.65 -11.33 -8.28
N ASP A 119 18.78 -10.30 -9.12
CA ASP A 119 19.93 -10.14 -10.02
C ASP A 119 21.23 -9.72 -9.29
N MET A 120 21.14 -9.12 -8.10
CA MET A 120 22.29 -8.70 -7.28
C MET A 120 22.86 -9.82 -6.41
N ILE A 121 22.01 -10.76 -5.98
CA ILE A 121 22.41 -11.93 -5.19
C ILE A 121 23.24 -12.91 -6.04
N GLY A 122 23.21 -12.73 -7.38
CA GLY A 122 23.95 -13.53 -8.33
C GLY A 122 23.19 -14.81 -8.64
N SER A 123 22.47 -14.83 -9.75
CA SER A 123 22.39 -16.06 -10.53
C SER A 123 23.70 -16.14 -11.32
N SER A 124 24.80 -16.50 -10.67
CA SER A 124 25.94 -17.09 -11.39
C SER A 124 25.52 -18.48 -11.83
N ASP A 125 24.49 -18.54 -12.68
CA ASP A 125 24.14 -19.77 -13.35
C ASP A 125 25.28 -19.96 -14.34
N ALA A 126 26.19 -20.88 -14.05
CA ALA A 126 27.33 -21.20 -14.92
C ALA A 126 26.88 -21.64 -16.32
N SER A 127 25.57 -21.88 -16.50
CA SER A 127 24.83 -22.12 -17.75
C SER A 127 24.69 -20.87 -18.65
N ASP A 128 24.93 -19.66 -18.12
CA ASP A 128 24.89 -18.41 -18.88
C ASP A 128 26.17 -18.17 -19.69
N TYR A 129 27.16 -19.08 -19.68
CA TYR A 129 28.37 -18.96 -20.49
C TYR A 129 28.43 -20.09 -21.52
N VAL A 130 28.61 -19.75 -22.80
CA VAL A 130 28.77 -20.73 -23.87
C VAL A 130 30.18 -20.58 -24.45
N CYS A 131 30.97 -21.65 -24.37
CA CYS A 131 32.23 -21.80 -25.10
C CYS A 131 32.03 -22.89 -26.14
N SER A 132 31.60 -22.53 -27.34
CA SER A 132 31.40 -23.50 -28.44
C SER A 132 32.72 -24.04 -29.01
N ASP A 133 33.84 -23.37 -28.72
CA ASP A 133 35.12 -23.56 -29.43
C ASP A 133 36.38 -23.37 -28.57
N GLY A 134 36.25 -23.23 -27.24
CA GLY A 134 37.39 -22.98 -26.34
C GLY A 134 37.91 -21.53 -26.33
N SER A 135 37.19 -20.58 -26.93
CA SER A 135 37.47 -19.14 -26.78
C SER A 135 36.97 -18.57 -25.44
N ASP A 136 37.37 -17.33 -25.13
CA ASP A 136 36.97 -16.61 -23.91
C ASP A 136 35.44 -16.65 -23.71
N PRO A 137 34.94 -16.96 -22.49
CA PRO A 137 33.53 -17.23 -22.24
C PRO A 137 32.66 -16.02 -22.59
N ARG A 138 31.69 -16.22 -23.51
CA ARG A 138 30.67 -15.21 -23.84
C ARG A 138 29.40 -15.50 -23.06
N THR A 139 28.85 -14.46 -22.41
CA THR A 139 27.56 -14.57 -21.74
C THR A 139 26.43 -14.75 -22.77
N ARG A 140 25.54 -15.71 -22.53
CA ARG A 140 24.33 -16.01 -23.31
C ARG A 140 23.32 -14.87 -23.23
N SER A 141 23.38 -14.06 -22.17
CA SER A 141 22.52 -12.90 -21.96
C SER A 141 23.22 -11.62 -22.39
N ILE A 142 23.00 -11.21 -23.65
CA ILE A 142 23.31 -9.84 -24.13
C ILE A 142 22.50 -8.77 -23.36
N ASN A 143 21.44 -9.18 -22.67
CA ASN A 143 20.74 -8.32 -21.74
C ASN A 143 21.55 -8.22 -20.45
N LYS A 144 22.36 -7.16 -20.32
CA LYS A 144 22.80 -6.67 -19.00
C LYS A 144 21.57 -6.69 -18.09
N LYS A 145 21.55 -7.58 -17.09
CA LYS A 145 20.51 -7.61 -16.06
C LYS A 145 20.47 -6.22 -15.43
N LYS A 146 19.42 -5.45 -15.72
CA LYS A 146 19.31 -4.06 -15.26
C LYS A 146 18.71 -4.10 -13.86
N ASN A 147 19.60 -3.98 -12.88
CA ASN A 147 19.28 -3.93 -11.47
C ASN A 147 18.31 -2.79 -11.15
N VAL A 148 17.40 -3.04 -10.21
CA VAL A 148 16.54 -1.99 -9.67
C VAL A 148 17.39 -1.02 -8.86
N VAL A 149 17.40 0.26 -9.26
CA VAL A 149 18.26 1.28 -8.63
C VAL A 149 17.57 2.01 -7.47
N ALA A 150 16.25 2.11 -7.53
CA ALA A 150 15.42 2.69 -6.48
C ALA A 150 14.01 2.11 -6.54
N VAL A 151 13.30 2.13 -5.42
CA VAL A 151 11.93 1.63 -5.29
C VAL A 151 10.99 2.75 -4.87
N VAL A 152 9.90 2.92 -5.61
CA VAL A 152 8.77 3.77 -5.23
C VAL A 152 7.75 2.94 -4.47
N GLY A 153 7.37 3.37 -3.27
CA GLY A 153 6.47 2.64 -2.39
C GLY A 153 7.16 2.16 -1.10
N ALA A 154 6.55 1.28 -0.31
CA ALA A 154 5.16 0.85 -0.44
C ALA A 154 4.21 1.90 0.12
N SER A 155 2.91 1.59 0.09
CA SER A 155 1.86 2.49 0.58
C SER A 155 1.66 2.38 2.10
N TYR A 156 1.39 1.18 2.59
CA TYR A 156 1.16 0.91 4.01
C TYR A 156 2.47 0.93 4.79
N SER A 157 2.49 1.59 5.94
CA SER A 157 3.67 1.71 6.79
C SER A 157 4.26 0.33 7.17
N SER A 158 3.41 -0.61 7.58
CA SER A 158 3.83 -1.98 7.93
C SER A 158 4.48 -2.75 6.78
N VAL A 159 3.99 -2.53 5.55
CA VAL A 159 4.58 -3.11 4.34
C VAL A 159 5.91 -2.44 4.01
N THR A 160 5.96 -1.11 4.11
CA THR A 160 7.15 -0.31 3.84
C THR A 160 8.30 -0.67 4.76
N VAL A 161 8.05 -0.89 6.05
CA VAL A 161 9.09 -1.27 7.02
C VAL A 161 9.74 -2.61 6.63
N GLN A 162 8.95 -3.61 6.26
CA GLN A 162 9.49 -4.90 5.83
C GLN A 162 10.36 -4.78 4.58
N ILE A 163 9.90 -4.01 3.59
CA ILE A 163 10.64 -3.80 2.34
C ILE A 163 11.91 -2.98 2.59
N ALA A 164 11.84 -1.93 3.42
CA ALA A 164 13.00 -1.09 3.76
C ALA A 164 14.10 -1.91 4.43
N ASN A 165 13.74 -2.84 5.31
CA ASN A 165 14.68 -3.76 5.96
C ASN A 165 15.41 -4.69 4.97
N LEU A 166 14.74 -5.09 3.87
CA LEU A 166 15.38 -5.83 2.79
C LEU A 166 16.28 -4.91 1.95
N LEU A 167 15.72 -3.81 1.44
CA LEU A 167 16.39 -2.93 0.48
C LEU A 167 17.65 -2.27 1.05
N ARG A 168 17.70 -1.99 2.37
CA ARG A 168 18.90 -1.46 3.02
C ARG A 168 20.11 -2.39 2.92
N LEU A 169 19.89 -3.71 2.83
CA LEU A 169 20.98 -4.70 2.70
C LEU A 169 21.68 -4.58 1.34
N PHE A 170 20.95 -4.11 0.33
CA PHE A 170 21.42 -3.95 -1.05
C PHE A 170 21.65 -2.48 -1.42
N ARG A 171 21.56 -1.57 -0.46
CA ARG A 171 21.71 -0.11 -0.65
C ARG A 171 20.78 0.47 -1.71
N ILE A 172 19.57 -0.08 -1.82
CA ILE A 172 18.55 0.41 -2.76
C ILE A 172 17.73 1.49 -2.06
N VAL A 173 17.68 2.67 -2.66
CA VAL A 173 16.89 3.78 -2.12
C VAL A 173 15.41 3.48 -2.29
N GLN A 174 14.63 3.67 -1.22
CA GLN A 174 13.19 3.54 -1.22
C GLN A 174 12.53 4.88 -0.94
N VAL A 175 11.61 5.31 -1.80
CA VAL A 175 10.83 6.54 -1.61
C VAL A 175 9.34 6.21 -1.54
N SER A 176 8.75 6.32 -0.35
CA SER A 176 7.32 6.07 -0.17
C SER A 176 6.49 7.36 -0.39
N PRO A 177 5.41 7.30 -1.20
CA PRO A 177 4.48 8.41 -1.34
C PRO A 177 3.37 8.43 -0.28
N ALA A 178 3.32 7.48 0.66
CA ALA A 178 2.17 7.34 1.55
C ALA A 178 2.46 6.79 2.96
N SER A 179 3.64 6.23 3.25
CA SER A 179 3.95 5.68 4.57
C SER A 179 4.36 6.77 5.56
N THR A 180 3.52 6.98 6.57
CA THR A 180 3.64 8.09 7.52
C THR A 180 4.18 7.69 8.89
N ASN A 181 4.43 6.40 9.13
CA ASN A 181 5.01 5.90 10.39
C ASN A 181 6.26 6.71 10.80
N ALA A 182 6.31 7.15 12.06
CA ALA A 182 7.38 7.96 12.63
C ALA A 182 8.75 7.26 12.65
N ASP A 183 8.78 5.96 12.94
CA ASP A 183 10.01 5.15 13.04
C ASP A 183 10.82 5.16 11.74
N LEU A 184 10.16 5.26 10.59
CA LEU A 184 10.80 5.36 9.27
C LEU A 184 11.68 6.62 9.11
N SER A 185 11.57 7.57 10.05
CA SER A 185 12.43 8.77 10.10
C SER A 185 13.80 8.49 10.72
N ASP A 186 13.97 7.41 11.48
CA ASP A 186 15.25 7.05 12.10
C ASP A 186 16.25 6.56 11.03
N LYS A 187 17.21 7.41 10.66
CA LYS A 187 18.22 7.10 9.64
C LYS A 187 19.29 6.12 10.10
N SER A 188 19.41 5.84 11.41
CA SER A 188 20.26 4.75 11.88
C SER A 188 19.66 3.37 11.52
N ARG A 189 18.32 3.30 11.46
CA ARG A 189 17.55 2.09 11.11
C ARG A 189 17.12 2.05 9.64
N PHE A 190 16.83 3.20 9.04
CA PHE A 190 16.29 3.30 7.68
C PHE A 190 17.09 4.30 6.83
N GLU A 191 18.40 4.06 6.73
CA GLU A 191 19.37 4.91 6.01
C GLU A 191 18.96 5.20 4.56
N TYR A 192 18.46 4.20 3.84
CA TYR A 192 18.08 4.29 2.43
C TYR A 192 16.60 4.62 2.19
N PHE A 193 15.85 4.96 3.23
CA PHE A 193 14.44 5.30 3.11
C PHE A 193 14.22 6.81 3.01
N ALA A 194 13.28 7.23 2.18
CA ALA A 194 12.73 8.58 2.15
C ALA A 194 11.22 8.54 1.89
N ARG A 195 10.55 9.67 2.07
CA ARG A 195 9.11 9.81 1.77
C ARG A 195 8.77 11.22 1.34
N THR A 196 7.72 11.37 0.56
CA THR A 196 7.20 12.68 0.11
C THR A 196 6.08 13.21 1.01
N VAL A 197 5.67 12.45 2.04
CA VAL A 197 4.63 12.81 3.00
C VAL A 197 5.21 13.02 4.41
N PRO A 198 4.60 13.85 5.27
CA PRO A 198 5.08 14.07 6.63
C PRO A 198 4.89 12.84 7.55
N SER A 199 5.58 12.86 8.69
CA SER A 199 5.43 11.88 9.79
C SER A 199 4.09 12.01 10.49
N ASP A 200 3.61 10.90 11.06
CA ASP A 200 2.50 10.88 12.01
C ASP A 200 2.77 11.73 13.26
N ASP A 201 4.03 12.02 13.59
CA ASP A 201 4.37 13.01 14.64
C ASP A 201 3.75 14.38 14.35
N TYR A 202 3.85 14.86 13.11
CA TYR A 202 3.30 16.14 12.71
C TYR A 202 1.77 16.09 12.67
N GLN A 203 1.19 14.96 12.27
CA GLN A 203 -0.26 14.75 12.33
C GLN A 203 -0.77 14.77 13.78
N ALA A 204 -0.09 14.06 14.68
CA ALA A 204 -0.40 14.04 16.11
C ALA A 204 -0.30 15.44 16.73
N MET A 205 0.75 16.20 16.41
CA MET A 205 0.88 17.60 16.83
C MET A 205 -0.32 18.43 16.37
N ALA A 206 -0.71 18.33 15.09
CA ALA A 206 -1.85 19.06 14.56
C ALA A 206 -3.18 18.68 15.24
N MET A 207 -3.42 17.39 15.49
CA MET A 207 -4.63 16.92 16.17
C MET A 207 -4.72 17.42 17.61
N VAL A 208 -3.58 17.46 18.32
CA VAL A 208 -3.51 18.03 19.67
C VAL A 208 -3.73 19.54 19.67
N GLU A 209 -3.17 20.28 18.71
CA GLU A 209 -3.41 21.73 18.59
C GLU A 209 -4.89 22.04 18.30
N ILE A 210 -5.57 21.21 17.50
CA ILE A 210 -7.03 21.30 17.31
C ILE A 210 -7.75 21.13 18.66
N ALA A 211 -7.38 20.11 19.44
CA ALA A 211 -7.98 19.87 20.75
C ALA A 211 -7.75 21.03 21.72
N VAL A 212 -6.54 21.61 21.75
CA VAL A 212 -6.23 22.82 22.53
C VAL A 212 -7.09 23.99 22.08
N ARG A 213 -7.22 24.23 20.77
CA ARG A 213 -8.01 25.34 20.21
C ARG A 213 -9.48 25.25 20.62
N PHE A 214 -10.05 24.05 20.64
CA PHE A 214 -11.43 23.80 21.06
C PHE A 214 -11.59 23.55 22.57
N LYS A 215 -10.51 23.69 23.35
CA LYS A 215 -10.47 23.48 24.80
C LYS A 215 -10.93 22.07 25.22
N TRP A 216 -10.62 21.06 24.39
CA TRP A 216 -10.85 19.67 24.72
C TRP A 216 -9.74 19.16 25.63
N THR A 217 -10.08 18.94 26.90
CA THR A 217 -9.14 18.43 27.92
C THR A 217 -9.27 16.93 28.16
N TYR A 218 -10.33 16.30 27.65
CA TYR A 218 -10.66 14.90 27.87
C TYR A 218 -11.20 14.25 26.59
N VAL A 219 -10.42 13.36 25.98
CA VAL A 219 -10.73 12.72 24.67
C VAL A 219 -10.60 11.20 24.75
N SER A 220 -11.24 10.47 23.84
CA SER A 220 -11.01 9.03 23.64
C SER A 220 -10.08 8.81 22.45
N LEU A 221 -9.28 7.76 22.47
CA LEU A 221 -8.34 7.39 21.42
C LEU A 221 -8.66 5.98 20.90
N VAL A 222 -8.79 5.86 19.59
CA VAL A 222 -9.04 4.59 18.90
C VAL A 222 -8.02 4.44 17.77
N TYR A 223 -7.39 3.28 17.67
CA TYR A 223 -6.40 3.01 16.64
C TYR A 223 -6.45 1.58 16.12
N SER A 224 -5.94 1.35 14.90
CA SER A 224 -5.91 0.02 14.29
C SER A 224 -4.75 -0.83 14.81
N ALA A 225 -4.95 -2.15 14.78
CA ALA A 225 -4.00 -3.17 15.20
C ALA A 225 -2.87 -3.39 14.19
N ASP A 226 -2.21 -2.31 13.80
CA ASP A 226 -1.08 -2.29 12.88
C ASP A 226 -0.10 -1.17 13.24
N GLU A 227 1.05 -1.17 12.59
CA GLU A 227 2.15 -0.26 12.90
C GLU A 227 1.80 1.22 12.68
N TYR A 228 0.87 1.54 11.77
CA TYR A 228 0.40 2.92 11.59
C TYR A 228 -0.48 3.34 12.76
N GLY A 229 -1.46 2.51 13.13
CA GLY A 229 -2.36 2.81 14.24
C GLY A 229 -1.64 2.90 15.58
N GLU A 230 -0.77 1.94 15.89
CA GLU A 230 -0.05 1.88 17.17
C GLU A 230 0.93 3.05 17.35
N LEU A 231 1.79 3.32 16.36
CA LEU A 231 2.78 4.39 16.46
C LEU A 231 2.14 5.78 16.34
N GLY A 232 1.09 5.92 15.54
CA GLY A 232 0.30 7.15 15.48
C GLY A 232 -0.40 7.45 16.82
N ALA A 233 -0.96 6.43 17.48
CA ALA A 233 -1.54 6.54 18.80
C ALA A 233 -0.49 6.92 19.86
N ASP A 234 0.72 6.35 19.80
CA ASP A 234 1.82 6.70 20.69
C ASP A 234 2.30 8.15 20.48
N ALA A 235 2.43 8.59 19.23
CA ALA A 235 2.74 9.98 18.89
C ALA A 235 1.67 10.94 19.47
N PHE A 236 0.38 10.62 19.30
CA PHE A 236 -0.71 11.40 19.88
C PHE A 236 -0.66 11.43 21.41
N LYS A 237 -0.46 10.27 22.06
CA LYS A 237 -0.33 10.18 23.53
C LYS A 237 0.80 11.07 24.05
N LYS A 238 1.94 11.08 23.37
CA LYS A 238 3.10 11.90 23.72
C LYS A 238 2.79 13.40 23.62
N GLU A 239 2.19 13.84 22.52
CA GLU A 239 1.84 15.24 22.31
C GLU A 239 0.70 15.70 23.22
N ALA A 240 -0.32 14.87 23.44
CA ALA A 240 -1.44 15.14 24.33
C ALA A 240 -0.97 15.39 25.77
N ARG A 241 -0.04 14.56 26.28
CA ARG A 241 0.55 14.73 27.62
C ARG A 241 1.26 16.08 27.78
N LYS A 242 2.01 16.52 26.76
CA LYS A 242 2.71 17.83 26.79
C LYS A 242 1.75 19.01 26.91
N LYS A 243 0.53 18.87 26.39
CA LYS A 243 -0.49 19.92 26.35
C LYS A 243 -1.58 19.74 27.41
N GLY A 244 -1.41 18.79 28.34
CA GLY A 244 -2.35 18.57 29.44
C GLY A 244 -3.69 17.98 29.00
N ILE A 245 -3.73 17.23 27.90
CA ILE A 245 -4.94 16.54 27.41
C ILE A 245 -4.94 15.10 27.95
N CYS A 246 -6.01 14.74 28.63
CA CYS A 246 -6.22 13.41 29.18
C CYS A 246 -6.94 12.49 28.20
N ILE A 247 -6.50 11.23 28.13
CA ILE A 247 -7.11 10.19 27.31
C ILE A 247 -7.98 9.31 28.22
N ALA A 248 -9.28 9.34 27.98
CA ALA A 248 -10.30 8.67 28.78
C ALA A 248 -10.32 7.16 28.53
N ILE A 249 -10.27 6.80 27.26
CA ILE A 249 -10.42 5.45 26.75
C ILE A 249 -9.39 5.29 25.66
N GLU A 250 -8.72 4.15 25.70
CA GLU A 250 -7.86 3.67 24.64
C GLU A 250 -8.44 2.36 24.13
N GLU A 251 -8.74 2.31 22.83
CA GLU A 251 -9.28 1.11 22.18
C GLU A 251 -8.47 0.75 20.93
N ARG A 252 -8.03 -0.51 20.90
CA ARG A 252 -7.27 -1.07 19.79
C ARG A 252 -8.19 -1.93 18.93
N ILE A 253 -8.45 -1.47 17.72
CA ILE A 253 -9.34 -2.12 16.76
C ILE A 253 -8.59 -3.20 16.00
N GLN A 254 -9.02 -4.45 16.16
CA GLN A 254 -8.38 -5.61 15.55
C GLN A 254 -8.72 -5.75 14.07
N ASN A 255 -7.73 -6.07 13.22
CA ASN A 255 -7.93 -6.11 11.76
C ASN A 255 -8.57 -7.42 11.25
N LYS A 256 -8.76 -8.44 12.10
CA LYS A 256 -9.44 -9.70 11.73
C LYS A 256 -10.94 -9.58 11.99
N LYS A 257 -11.77 -10.04 11.06
CA LYS A 257 -13.23 -9.82 11.04
C LYS A 257 -13.93 -10.16 12.36
N GLU A 258 -13.66 -11.34 12.93
CA GLU A 258 -14.28 -11.78 14.19
C GLU A 258 -13.92 -10.85 15.35
N SER A 259 -12.63 -10.60 15.54
CA SER A 259 -12.11 -9.71 16.58
C SER A 259 -12.41 -8.22 16.34
N PHE A 260 -12.67 -7.82 15.09
CA PHE A 260 -13.00 -6.44 14.72
C PHE A 260 -14.34 -6.04 15.33
N VAL A 261 -15.35 -6.90 15.17
CA VAL A 261 -16.68 -6.71 15.74
C VAL A 261 -16.63 -6.63 17.26
N GLU A 262 -15.89 -7.56 17.90
CA GLU A 262 -15.67 -7.55 19.35
C GLU A 262 -14.98 -6.26 19.83
N SER A 263 -13.99 -5.77 19.09
CA SER A 263 -13.30 -4.51 19.42
C SER A 263 -14.27 -3.32 19.40
N ILE A 264 -15.25 -3.33 18.48
CA ILE A 264 -16.28 -2.28 18.40
C ILE A 264 -17.29 -2.41 19.53
N ASP A 265 -17.69 -3.63 19.90
CA ASP A 265 -18.54 -3.86 21.07
C ASP A 265 -17.89 -3.33 22.35
N ASN A 266 -16.60 -3.62 22.53
CA ASN A 266 -15.79 -3.08 23.63
C ASN A 266 -15.68 -1.56 23.57
N LEU A 267 -15.45 -0.99 22.37
CA LEU A 267 -15.41 0.46 22.16
C LEU A 267 -16.70 1.12 22.65
N VAL A 268 -17.86 0.67 22.17
CA VAL A 268 -19.15 1.27 22.50
C VAL A 268 -19.46 1.13 24.00
N LYS A 269 -19.15 -0.04 24.58
CA LYS A 269 -19.29 -0.27 26.01
C LYS A 269 -18.44 0.69 26.84
N LYS A 270 -17.20 0.97 26.43
CA LYS A 270 -16.31 1.91 27.11
C LYS A 270 -16.75 3.36 26.89
N LEU A 271 -17.16 3.73 25.67
CA LEU A 271 -17.60 5.08 25.33
C LEU A 271 -18.84 5.52 26.13
N GLN A 272 -19.66 4.58 26.59
CA GLN A 272 -20.82 4.82 27.45
C GLN A 272 -21.70 5.98 26.90
N PRO A 273 -22.21 5.87 25.65
CA PRO A 273 -22.85 6.97 24.93
C PRO A 273 -24.03 7.59 25.70
N ASP A 274 -24.75 6.79 26.49
CA ASP A 274 -25.92 7.22 27.26
C ASP A 274 -25.56 8.09 28.48
N LYS A 275 -24.30 8.06 28.94
CA LYS A 275 -23.88 8.89 30.08
C LYS A 275 -23.73 10.33 29.65
N LYS A 276 -24.23 11.28 30.46
CA LYS A 276 -24.11 12.74 30.23
C LYS A 276 -22.71 13.30 30.47
N VAL A 277 -21.88 12.61 31.25
CA VAL A 277 -20.51 13.02 31.61
C VAL A 277 -19.52 12.02 30.98
N GLY A 278 -18.43 12.53 30.40
CA GLY A 278 -17.39 11.71 29.78
C GLY A 278 -16.76 12.39 28.56
N ALA A 279 -15.81 11.70 27.93
CA ALA A 279 -15.21 12.15 26.67
C ALA A 279 -16.24 12.07 25.53
N ARG A 280 -16.33 13.13 24.73
CA ARG A 280 -17.21 13.19 23.54
C ARG A 280 -16.45 13.15 22.22
N VAL A 281 -15.19 13.54 22.27
CA VAL A 281 -14.31 13.57 21.11
C VAL A 281 -13.59 12.25 21.06
N VAL A 282 -13.63 11.60 19.90
CA VAL A 282 -12.89 10.37 19.61
C VAL A 282 -11.84 10.68 18.56
N VAL A 283 -10.58 10.53 18.93
CA VAL A 283 -9.41 10.66 18.06
C VAL A 283 -9.18 9.31 17.40
N LEU A 284 -9.14 9.29 16.06
CA LEU A 284 -9.02 8.07 15.27
C LEU A 284 -7.65 8.01 14.57
N PHE A 285 -6.84 7.01 14.89
CA PHE A 285 -5.63 6.59 14.17
C PHE A 285 -5.84 5.20 13.56
N VAL A 286 -6.73 5.11 12.57
CA VAL A 286 -7.09 3.86 11.92
C VAL A 286 -6.81 3.96 10.42
N GLY A 287 -6.43 2.84 9.80
CA GLY A 287 -6.41 2.73 8.33
C GLY A 287 -7.77 3.11 7.74
N THR A 288 -7.78 3.91 6.68
CA THR A 288 -9.02 4.46 6.10
C THR A 288 -10.00 3.39 5.64
N GLU A 289 -9.51 2.22 5.25
CA GLU A 289 -10.31 1.05 4.87
C GLU A 289 -11.21 0.56 6.02
N TYR A 290 -10.78 0.74 7.27
CA TYR A 290 -11.53 0.33 8.46
C TYR A 290 -12.55 1.38 8.88
N VAL A 291 -12.39 2.64 8.46
CA VAL A 291 -13.24 3.77 8.90
C VAL A 291 -14.72 3.56 8.55
N PRO A 292 -15.11 3.19 7.31
CA PRO A 292 -16.53 3.01 6.98
C PRO A 292 -17.20 1.93 7.84
N GLU A 293 -16.52 0.80 8.04
CA GLU A 293 -17.06 -0.32 8.80
C GLU A 293 -17.12 0.01 10.30
N LEU A 294 -16.04 0.61 10.84
CA LEU A 294 -15.98 1.10 12.22
C LEU A 294 -17.12 2.08 12.51
N LEU A 295 -17.31 3.10 11.65
CA LEU A 295 -18.36 4.10 11.82
C LEU A 295 -19.75 3.48 11.72
N LYS A 296 -19.98 2.60 10.73
CA LYS A 296 -21.27 1.93 10.55
C LYS A 296 -21.65 1.11 11.78
N HIS A 297 -20.80 0.17 12.19
CA HIS A 297 -21.08 -0.72 13.33
C HIS A 297 -21.20 0.05 14.64
N THR A 298 -20.37 1.08 14.84
CA THR A 298 -20.46 1.95 16.04
C THR A 298 -21.79 2.69 16.06
N ALA A 299 -22.21 3.28 14.93
CA ALA A 299 -23.48 3.99 14.83
C ALA A 299 -24.71 3.09 15.06
N GLU A 300 -24.68 1.87 14.54
CA GLU A 300 -25.73 0.86 14.76
C GLU A 300 -25.84 0.50 16.25
N ARG A 301 -24.71 0.22 16.92
CA ARG A 301 -24.67 -0.13 18.36
C ARG A 301 -25.07 1.02 19.27
N MET A 302 -24.70 2.24 18.90
CA MET A 302 -25.09 3.46 19.60
C MET A 302 -26.52 3.90 19.28
N LYS A 303 -27.24 3.18 18.41
CA LYS A 303 -28.60 3.51 17.96
C LYS A 303 -28.72 4.94 17.41
N LEU A 304 -27.68 5.43 16.72
CA LEU A 304 -27.64 6.76 16.11
C LEU A 304 -28.45 6.84 14.79
N SER A 305 -29.22 5.80 14.46
CA SER A 305 -29.90 5.61 13.16
C SER A 305 -31.12 6.51 12.90
N ALA A 306 -31.48 7.41 13.82
CA ALA A 306 -32.52 8.40 13.58
C ALA A 306 -31.96 9.61 12.77
N GLY A 307 -31.84 9.48 11.45
CA GLY A 307 -31.72 10.65 10.56
C GLY A 307 -30.56 10.71 9.56
N TYR A 308 -29.91 9.59 9.20
CA TYR A 308 -28.91 9.63 8.12
C TYR A 308 -29.60 9.68 6.74
N SER A 309 -29.66 10.88 6.15
CA SER A 309 -29.71 11.00 4.69
C SER A 309 -28.46 10.31 4.13
N LYS A 310 -28.64 9.30 3.26
CA LYS A 310 -27.55 8.75 2.43
C LYS A 310 -26.97 9.89 1.59
N LYS A 311 -26.01 10.63 2.14
CA LYS A 311 -25.12 11.44 1.32
C LYS A 311 -24.13 10.47 0.70
N LYS A 312 -24.15 10.40 -0.63
CA LYS A 312 -23.04 9.83 -1.40
C LYS A 312 -21.78 10.54 -0.91
N ILE A 313 -20.89 9.81 -0.24
CA ILE A 313 -19.53 10.29 -0.06
C ILE A 313 -18.94 10.25 -1.46
N ILE A 314 -18.86 11.42 -2.08
CA ILE A 314 -18.10 11.60 -3.31
C ILE A 314 -16.64 11.64 -2.86
N TRP A 315 -15.91 10.55 -3.14
CA TRP A 315 -14.45 10.57 -3.21
C TRP A 315 -14.07 10.93 -4.64
#